data_AF-A0A0R1JZ91-F1
#
_entry.id   AF-A0A0R1JZ91-F1
#
_cell.length_a   1.000
_cell.length_b   1.000
_cell.length_c   1.000
_cell.angle_alpha   90.00
_cell.angle_beta   90.00
_cell.angle_gamma   90.00
#
_symmetry.space_group_name_H-M   'P 1'
#
loop_
_entity.id
_entity.type
_entity.pdbx_description
1 polymer ?
#
loop_
_entity_poly.entity_id
_entity_poly.type
_entity_poly.pdbx_seq_one_letter_code
_entity_poly.pdbx_strand_id
1 'polypeptide(L)'
;MVKRLSPDHFQALVKQPIVTSRTVNGLDFGLSHNQLEHSTGHDLYPNQAEAHFNHLVGHHDMAVYGHIHPSDQGQLIINPGATGQPYSPYAKFMADQRAHYAILTVTDAGQLSVDFRKVSYDISQEIARAKQQELPYFDLYRHLRQGSAQPGERRSGISARGAGLLSPLTRIHAYPVHC
;
A
#
# COMPACT_ATOMS: atom_id res chain seq x y z
N MET A 1 24.54 9.95 2.54
CA MET A 1 23.06 10.07 2.56
C MET A 1 22.43 9.74 3.93
N VAL A 2 23.21 9.62 5.01
CA VAL A 2 22.69 9.28 6.36
C VAL A 2 23.18 10.32 7.39
N LYS A 3 22.76 11.58 7.23
CA LYS A 3 23.19 12.67 8.15
C LYS A 3 22.33 12.78 9.42
N ARG A 4 21.17 12.11 9.45
CA ARG A 4 20.16 12.26 10.52
C ARG A 4 19.79 10.95 11.22
N LEU A 5 20.44 9.85 10.86
CA LEU A 5 20.28 8.57 11.55
C LEU A 5 21.51 8.37 12.43
N SER A 6 21.32 8.02 13.70
CA SER A 6 22.45 7.66 14.56
C SER A 6 23.13 6.40 14.01
N PRO A 7 24.43 6.20 14.30
CA PRO A 7 25.12 4.96 13.95
C PRO A 7 24.38 3.72 14.46
N ASP A 8 23.87 3.76 15.69
CA ASP A 8 23.15 2.64 16.30
C ASP A 8 21.85 2.30 15.55
N HIS A 9 21.06 3.32 15.18
CA HIS A 9 19.86 3.09 14.38
C HIS A 9 20.19 2.57 12.98
N PHE A 10 21.28 3.06 12.36
CA PHE A 10 21.73 2.54 11.06
C PHE A 10 22.13 1.07 11.17
N GLN A 11 22.91 0.70 12.20
CA GLN A 11 23.30 -0.68 12.45
C GLN A 11 22.09 -1.57 12.73
N ALA A 12 21.09 -1.08 13.45
CA ALA A 12 19.85 -1.80 13.70
C ALA A 12 19.05 -2.07 12.41
N LEU A 13 19.00 -1.09 11.49
CA LEU A 13 18.33 -1.27 10.19
C LEU A 13 19.06 -2.26 9.30
N VAL A 14 20.39 -2.19 9.22
CA VAL A 14 21.21 -3.09 8.38
C VAL A 14 21.09 -4.55 8.82
N LYS A 15 20.84 -4.79 10.12
CA LYS A 15 20.67 -6.13 10.69
C LYS A 15 19.26 -6.71 10.53
N GLN A 16 18.29 -5.93 10.04
CA GLN A 16 16.93 -6.46 9.85
C GLN A 16 16.95 -7.54 8.75
N PRO A 17 16.25 -8.67 8.97
CA PRO A 17 16.16 -9.69 7.95
C PRO A 17 15.30 -9.20 6.78
N ILE A 18 15.67 -9.57 5.56
CA ILE A 18 14.87 -9.27 4.35
C ILE A 18 13.64 -10.18 4.22
N VAL A 19 13.68 -11.34 4.90
CA VAL A 19 12.61 -12.33 5.01
C VAL A 19 12.54 -12.84 6.44
N THR A 20 11.33 -12.99 6.97
CA THR A 20 11.09 -13.70 8.22
C THR A 20 9.78 -14.48 8.12
N SER A 21 9.50 -15.35 9.08
CA SER A 21 8.23 -16.06 9.17
C SER A 21 7.62 -15.97 10.55
N ARG A 22 6.30 -16.17 10.62
CA ARG A 22 5.56 -16.18 11.86
C ARG A 22 4.40 -17.15 11.77
N THR A 23 4.29 -18.06 12.72
CA THR A 23 3.08 -18.87 12.88
C THR A 23 2.10 -18.18 13.84
N VAL A 24 0.83 -18.09 13.46
CA VAL A 24 -0.26 -17.55 14.29
C VAL A 24 -1.46 -18.49 14.20
N ASN A 25 -1.88 -19.06 15.33
CA ASN A 25 -3.04 -19.97 15.44
C ASN A 25 -3.07 -21.06 14.34
N GLY A 26 -1.91 -21.65 14.06
CA GLY A 26 -1.75 -22.75 13.11
C GLY A 26 -1.49 -22.34 11.66
N LEU A 27 -1.58 -21.05 11.30
CA LEU A 27 -1.23 -20.55 9.97
C LEU A 27 0.21 -20.04 9.93
N ASP A 28 0.99 -20.45 8.93
CA ASP A 28 2.36 -19.97 8.72
C ASP A 28 2.44 -18.80 7.72
N PHE A 29 2.97 -17.67 8.19
CA PHE A 29 3.09 -16.44 7.42
C PHE A 29 4.54 -16.21 7.00
N GLY A 30 4.81 -16.20 5.70
CA GLY A 30 6.03 -15.63 5.12
C GLY A 30 5.94 -14.11 5.03
N LEU A 31 6.96 -13.39 5.51
CA LEU A 31 7.02 -11.93 5.51
C LEU A 31 8.27 -11.48 4.77
N SER A 32 8.10 -10.71 3.69
CA SER A 32 9.22 -10.16 2.91
C SER A 32 8.86 -8.79 2.34
N HIS A 33 9.87 -8.00 1.96
CA HIS A 33 9.62 -6.72 1.28
C HIS A 33 9.31 -6.92 -0.22
N ASN A 34 9.99 -7.89 -0.85
CA ASN A 34 9.82 -8.28 -2.24
C ASN A 34 10.07 -9.81 -2.34
N GLN A 35 10.98 -10.29 -3.20
CA GLN A 35 11.33 -11.71 -3.25
C GLN A 35 12.13 -12.17 -2.02
N LEU A 36 12.27 -13.50 -1.89
CA LEU A 36 12.94 -14.12 -0.74
C LEU A 36 14.44 -13.80 -0.71
N GLU A 37 15.05 -13.64 -1.88
CA GLU A 37 16.49 -13.41 -2.03
C GLU A 37 16.85 -11.92 -2.13
N HIS A 38 15.88 -11.05 -2.42
CA HIS A 38 16.12 -9.62 -2.61
C HIS A 38 14.91 -8.77 -2.23
N SER A 39 15.15 -7.65 -1.54
CA SER A 39 14.11 -6.74 -1.06
C SER A 39 13.64 -5.71 -2.08
N THR A 40 14.23 -5.67 -3.28
CA THR A 40 13.92 -4.66 -4.33
C THR A 40 13.65 -5.32 -5.68
N GLY A 41 13.03 -4.61 -6.62
CA GLY A 41 12.77 -5.11 -7.97
C GLY A 41 11.31 -4.97 -8.38
N HIS A 42 10.98 -5.38 -9.60
CA HIS A 42 9.63 -5.27 -10.16
C HIS A 42 8.93 -6.61 -10.32
N ASP A 43 9.56 -7.70 -9.86
CA ASP A 43 9.10 -9.08 -10.09
C ASP A 43 7.70 -9.34 -9.56
N LEU A 44 7.28 -8.56 -8.56
CA LEU A 44 6.00 -8.72 -7.92
C LEU A 44 4.99 -7.61 -8.28
N TYR A 45 5.19 -6.88 -9.38
CA TYR A 45 4.16 -5.98 -9.93
C TYR A 45 2.90 -6.76 -10.37
N PRO A 46 1.69 -6.15 -10.38
CA PRO A 46 0.43 -6.91 -10.58
C PRO A 46 0.34 -7.60 -11.93
N ASN A 47 1.02 -7.05 -12.93
CA ASN A 47 0.99 -7.59 -14.29
C ASN A 47 2.15 -8.55 -14.56
N GLN A 48 2.86 -9.02 -13.53
CA GLN A 48 3.96 -9.98 -13.66
C GLN A 48 3.47 -11.43 -13.70
N ALA A 49 4.38 -12.32 -14.11
CA ALA A 49 4.09 -13.74 -14.22
C ALA A 49 3.76 -14.35 -12.85
N GLU A 50 2.76 -15.23 -12.84
CA GLU A 50 2.30 -15.95 -11.65
C GLU A 50 3.41 -16.75 -10.96
N ALA A 51 4.38 -17.26 -11.72
CA ALA A 51 5.57 -17.93 -11.20
C ALA A 51 6.36 -17.08 -10.17
N HIS A 52 6.37 -15.75 -10.30
CA HIS A 52 7.02 -14.86 -9.34
C HIS A 52 6.29 -14.83 -7.99
N PHE A 53 4.96 -14.92 -8.02
CA PHE A 53 4.12 -14.98 -6.83
C PHE A 53 4.16 -16.35 -6.16
N ASN A 54 4.23 -17.42 -6.95
CA ASN A 54 4.44 -18.79 -6.45
C ASN A 54 5.81 -18.92 -5.76
N HIS A 55 6.86 -18.32 -6.32
CA HIS A 55 8.19 -18.28 -5.70
C HIS A 55 8.17 -17.55 -4.36
N LEU A 56 7.47 -16.42 -4.29
CA LEU A 56 7.32 -15.63 -3.07
C LEU A 56 6.65 -16.41 -1.93
N VAL A 57 5.53 -17.11 -2.22
CA VAL A 57 4.78 -17.82 -1.18
C VAL A 57 5.50 -19.10 -0.74
N GLY A 58 6.21 -19.76 -1.65
CA GLY A 58 7.00 -20.95 -1.36
C GLY A 58 6.16 -22.04 -0.68
N HIS A 59 6.57 -22.44 0.53
CA HIS A 59 5.89 -23.47 1.33
C HIS A 59 4.95 -22.90 2.39
N HIS A 60 4.81 -21.57 2.48
CA HIS A 60 3.94 -20.95 3.47
C HIS A 60 2.47 -21.05 3.05
N ASP A 61 1.56 -20.99 4.03
CA ASP A 61 0.12 -20.88 3.75
C ASP A 61 -0.21 -19.49 3.17
N MET A 62 0.62 -18.50 3.49
CA MET A 62 0.48 -17.12 3.05
C MET A 62 1.80 -16.39 2.99
N ALA A 63 1.92 -15.46 2.03
CA ALA A 63 2.95 -14.44 2.03
C ALA A 63 2.37 -13.02 2.11
N VAL A 64 2.99 -12.17 2.93
CA VAL A 64 2.70 -10.73 2.99
C VAL A 64 3.87 -9.97 2.37
N TYR A 65 3.59 -9.19 1.33
CA TYR A 65 4.58 -8.44 0.54
C TYR A 65 4.00 -7.14 -0.02
N GLY A 66 4.71 -6.47 -0.93
CA GLY A 66 4.29 -5.23 -1.59
C GLY A 66 3.50 -5.30 -2.92
N HIS A 67 2.59 -6.25 -3.22
CA HIS A 67 1.55 -6.17 -4.30
C HIS A 67 0.40 -7.22 -4.17
N ILE A 68 -0.63 -7.35 -5.05
CA ILE A 68 -1.78 -8.29 -4.83
C ILE A 68 -2.06 -9.31 -5.95
N HIS A 69 -1.95 -10.64 -5.71
CA HIS A 69 -2.58 -11.75 -6.47
C HIS A 69 -2.68 -13.05 -5.61
N PRO A 70 -3.68 -13.94 -5.76
CA PRO A 70 -3.60 -15.31 -5.22
C PRO A 70 -2.56 -16.16 -6.00
N SER A 71 -1.97 -17.17 -5.35
CA SER A 71 -1.06 -18.14 -5.99
C SER A 71 -1.82 -19.30 -6.67
N ASP A 72 -1.14 -20.01 -7.58
CA ASP A 72 -1.68 -21.18 -8.29
C ASP A 72 -2.12 -22.33 -7.35
N GLN A 73 -1.46 -22.47 -6.19
CA GLN A 73 -1.73 -23.55 -5.25
C GLN A 73 -2.73 -23.18 -4.15
N GLY A 74 -3.41 -22.04 -4.30
CA GLY A 74 -4.47 -21.60 -3.40
C GLY A 74 -3.97 -20.90 -2.14
N GLN A 75 -2.68 -20.58 -2.05
CA GLN A 75 -2.14 -19.78 -0.96
C GLN A 75 -2.47 -18.30 -1.14
N LEU A 76 -2.67 -17.61 -0.03
CA LEU A 76 -3.04 -16.21 -0.07
C LEU A 76 -1.79 -15.32 -0.14
N ILE A 77 -1.83 -14.29 -0.97
CA ILE A 77 -0.77 -13.30 -1.03
C ILE A 77 -1.34 -11.90 -0.86
N ILE A 78 -0.81 -11.17 0.12
CA ILE A 78 -1.40 -9.91 0.59
C ILE A 78 -0.39 -8.78 0.48
N ASN A 79 -0.86 -7.64 -0.04
CA ASN A 79 -0.17 -6.36 0.13
C ASN A 79 -1.00 -5.32 0.86
N PRO A 80 -0.53 -4.84 2.03
CA PRO A 80 -1.22 -3.82 2.80
C PRO A 80 -1.26 -2.45 2.10
N GLY A 81 -0.48 -2.25 1.04
CA GLY A 81 -0.26 -0.97 0.38
C GLY A 81 0.91 -0.22 1.02
N ALA A 82 0.90 1.11 0.91
CA ALA A 82 1.94 1.95 1.48
C ALA A 82 1.33 3.00 2.43
N THR A 83 1.85 3.07 3.65
CA THR A 83 1.43 4.06 4.65
C THR A 83 1.89 5.47 4.26
N GLY A 84 3.16 5.61 3.85
CA GLY A 84 3.79 6.92 3.65
C GLY A 84 3.74 7.46 2.22
N GLN A 85 3.59 6.59 1.21
CA GLN A 85 3.55 6.96 -0.21
C GLN A 85 2.65 6.01 -1.03
N PRO A 86 1.32 6.16 -0.95
CA PRO A 86 0.40 5.39 -1.78
C PRO A 86 0.67 5.62 -3.27
N TYR A 87 0.65 4.53 -4.04
CA TYR A 87 0.89 4.56 -5.48
C TYR A 87 -0.18 3.78 -6.23
N SER A 88 -0.63 4.33 -7.36
CA SER A 88 -1.40 3.59 -8.35
C SER A 88 -1.06 4.11 -9.74
N PRO A 89 -0.88 3.24 -10.75
CA PRO A 89 -0.76 3.68 -12.13
C PRO A 89 -2.09 4.24 -12.68
N TYR A 90 -3.21 4.01 -11.99
CA TYR A 90 -4.51 4.53 -12.39
C TYR A 90 -4.80 5.87 -11.71
N ALA A 91 -4.90 6.94 -12.51
CA ALA A 91 -5.03 8.31 -12.02
C ALA A 91 -6.16 8.53 -11.00
N LYS A 92 -7.32 7.88 -11.18
CA LYS A 92 -8.44 8.00 -10.23
C LYS A 92 -8.12 7.44 -8.85
N PHE A 93 -7.35 6.35 -8.79
CA PHE A 93 -6.91 5.77 -7.52
C PHE A 93 -5.68 6.46 -6.95
N MET A 94 -4.83 7.02 -7.81
CA MET A 94 -3.72 7.87 -7.39
C MET A 94 -4.19 9.16 -6.68
N ALA A 95 -5.40 9.64 -6.97
CA ALA A 95 -6.01 10.79 -6.30
C ALA A 95 -6.31 10.54 -4.80
N ASP A 96 -6.43 9.29 -4.36
CA ASP A 96 -6.62 8.94 -2.94
C ASP A 96 -5.25 8.69 -2.27
N GLN A 97 -4.68 9.72 -1.67
CA GLN A 97 -3.37 9.70 -1.01
C GLN A 97 -3.43 9.35 0.49
N ARG A 98 -4.54 8.80 0.98
CA ARG A 98 -4.63 8.33 2.37
C ARG A 98 -3.64 7.18 2.63
N ALA A 99 -3.17 7.04 3.86
CA ALA A 99 -2.28 5.94 4.24
C ALA A 99 -3.00 4.59 4.11
N HIS A 100 -2.36 3.59 3.49
CA HIS A 100 -2.92 2.25 3.31
C HIS A 100 -2.26 1.24 4.26
N TYR A 101 -3.07 0.37 4.84
CA TYR A 101 -2.60 -0.80 5.58
C TYR A 101 -3.65 -1.93 5.55
N ALA A 102 -3.27 -3.13 5.99
CA ALA A 102 -4.17 -4.24 6.22
C ALA A 102 -4.13 -4.69 7.68
N ILE A 103 -5.28 -5.13 8.21
CA ILE A 103 -5.37 -5.85 9.48
C ILE A 103 -5.66 -7.31 9.14
N LEU A 104 -4.77 -8.20 9.59
CA LEU A 104 -4.96 -9.65 9.52
C LEU A 104 -5.49 -10.13 10.85
N THR A 105 -6.67 -10.76 10.85
CA THR A 105 -7.23 -11.37 12.06
C THR A 105 -7.23 -12.88 11.87
N VAL A 106 -6.55 -13.58 12.76
CA VAL A 106 -6.57 -15.05 12.81
C VAL A 106 -7.30 -15.46 14.07
N THR A 107 -8.41 -16.18 13.93
CA THR A 107 -9.15 -16.73 15.08
C THR A 107 -8.41 -17.90 15.70
N ASP A 108 -8.80 -18.33 16.90
CA ASP A 108 -8.20 -19.51 17.56
C ASP A 108 -8.43 -20.80 16.76
N ALA A 109 -9.46 -20.84 15.91
CA ALA A 109 -9.73 -21.94 15.00
C ALA A 109 -8.92 -21.88 13.69
N GLY A 110 -7.97 -20.94 13.56
CA GLY A 110 -7.14 -20.79 12.36
C GLY A 110 -7.86 -20.12 11.17
N GLN A 111 -9.03 -19.52 11.39
CA GLN A 111 -9.75 -18.80 10.33
C GLN A 111 -9.16 -17.40 10.16
N LEU A 112 -8.87 -17.02 8.92
CA LEU A 112 -8.30 -15.73 8.56
C LEU A 112 -9.37 -14.76 8.02
N SER A 113 -9.29 -13.51 8.44
CA SER A 113 -9.90 -12.38 7.73
C SER A 113 -8.88 -11.27 7.45
N VAL A 114 -9.09 -10.55 6.34
CA VAL A 114 -8.22 -9.48 5.86
C VAL A 114 -9.03 -8.21 5.68
N ASP A 115 -8.66 -7.16 6.43
CA ASP A 115 -9.30 -5.86 6.37
C ASP A 115 -8.33 -4.81 5.80
N PHE A 116 -8.54 -4.41 4.55
CA PHE A 116 -7.82 -3.27 3.96
C PHE A 116 -8.41 -1.94 4.45
N ARG A 117 -7.55 -1.08 4.97
CA ARG A 117 -7.93 0.19 5.61
C ARG A 117 -7.19 1.35 4.96
N LYS A 118 -7.88 2.49 4.91
CA LYS A 118 -7.31 3.78 4.52
C LYS A 118 -7.56 4.82 5.60
N VAL A 119 -6.52 5.54 6.00
CA VAL A 119 -6.61 6.57 7.04
C VAL A 119 -6.14 7.91 6.50
N SER A 120 -6.99 8.93 6.69
CA SER A 120 -6.65 10.32 6.37
C SER A 120 -5.62 10.86 7.35
N TYR A 121 -4.69 11.66 6.83
CA TYR A 121 -3.72 12.42 7.61
C TYR A 121 -3.57 13.82 6.99
N ASP A 122 -3.02 14.77 7.74
CA ASP A 122 -2.82 16.14 7.27
C ASP A 122 -1.58 16.23 6.36
N ILE A 123 -1.83 16.20 5.05
CA ILE A 123 -0.80 16.32 4.00
C ILE A 123 -0.10 17.68 4.07
N SER A 124 -0.82 18.75 4.41
CA SER A 124 -0.26 20.10 4.51
C SER A 124 0.71 20.21 5.68
N GLN A 125 0.35 19.64 6.83
CA GLN A 125 1.23 19.57 8.00
C GLN A 125 2.52 18.77 7.69
N GLU A 126 2.41 17.64 6.99
CA GLU A 126 3.56 16.83 6.59
C GLU A 126 4.49 17.60 5.62
N ILE A 127 3.93 18.32 4.64
CA ILE A 127 4.72 19.17 3.73
C ILE A 127 5.40 20.31 4.50
N ALA A 128 4.71 20.94 5.45
CA ALA A 128 5.30 22.00 6.28
C ALA A 128 6.47 21.47 7.11
N ARG A 129 6.33 20.27 7.69
CA ARG A 129 7.39 19.58 8.41
C ARG A 129 8.58 19.27 7.49
N ALA A 130 8.33 18.71 6.31
CA ALA A 130 9.39 18.40 5.34
C ALA A 130 10.16 19.66 4.92
N LYS A 131 9.47 20.81 4.78
CA LYS A 131 10.09 22.10 4.50
C LYS A 131 10.96 22.58 5.66
N GLN A 132 10.43 22.56 6.89
CA GLN A 132 11.17 22.94 8.11
C GLN A 132 12.41 22.06 8.30
N GLN A 133 12.31 20.79 7.92
CA GLN A 133 13.39 19.84 7.98
C GLN A 133 14.33 19.92 6.79
N GLU A 134 14.17 20.87 5.86
CA GLU A 134 15.05 21.01 4.68
C GLU A 134 15.22 19.68 3.92
N LEU A 135 14.11 18.94 3.75
CA LEU A 135 14.15 17.64 3.08
C LEU A 135 14.72 17.81 1.66
N PRO A 136 15.78 17.07 1.28
CA PRO A 136 16.28 17.08 -0.09
C PRO A 136 15.18 16.73 -1.08
N TYR A 137 15.20 17.36 -2.26
CA TYR A 137 14.16 17.20 -3.29
C TYR A 137 12.75 17.57 -2.80
N PHE A 138 12.64 18.60 -1.95
CA PHE A 138 11.37 19.05 -1.38
C PHE A 138 10.24 19.22 -2.40
N ASP A 139 10.50 19.81 -3.57
CA ASP A 139 9.46 20.00 -4.59
C ASP A 139 8.94 18.68 -5.16
N LEU A 140 9.80 17.67 -5.34
CA LEU A 140 9.40 16.33 -5.74
C LEU A 140 8.55 15.67 -4.64
N TYR A 141 9.00 15.76 -3.39
CA TYR A 141 8.24 15.23 -2.25
C TYR A 141 6.84 15.86 -2.17
N ARG A 142 6.76 17.18 -2.24
CA ARG A 142 5.50 17.94 -2.27
C ARG A 142 4.59 17.49 -3.41
N HIS A 143 5.13 17.38 -4.63
CA HIS A 143 4.37 16.90 -5.79
C HIS A 143 3.78 15.50 -5.56
N LEU A 144 4.58 14.59 -5.01
CA LEU A 144 4.16 13.22 -4.72
C LEU A 144 3.11 13.15 -3.60
N ARG A 145 3.13 14.03 -2.61
CA ARG A 145 2.15 14.04 -1.50
C ARG A 145 0.84 14.72 -1.86
N GLN A 146 0.86 15.70 -2.75
CA GLN A 146 -0.34 16.40 -3.22
C GLN A 146 -1.08 15.64 -4.35
N GLY A 147 -0.54 14.49 -4.75
CA GLY A 147 -0.98 13.76 -5.94
C GLY A 147 -0.49 14.46 -7.20
N SER A 148 -0.09 13.68 -8.20
CA SER A 148 0.32 14.18 -9.53
C SER A 148 -0.85 14.77 -10.35
N ALA A 149 -1.89 15.27 -9.69
CA ALA A 149 -2.92 16.09 -10.31
C ALA A 149 -2.28 17.42 -10.74
N GLN A 150 -1.66 17.41 -11.91
CA GLN A 150 -1.45 18.64 -12.67
C GLN A 150 -2.82 19.33 -12.80
N PRO A 151 -2.98 20.58 -12.35
CA PRO A 151 -4.17 21.36 -12.65
C PRO A 151 -4.09 21.74 -14.13
N GLY A 152 -4.53 20.84 -15.01
CA GLY A 152 -4.90 21.21 -16.37
C GLY A 152 -6.05 22.21 -16.29
N GLU A 153 -5.78 23.44 -16.72
CA GLU A 153 -6.73 24.50 -17.06
C GLU A 153 -8.05 24.48 -16.27
N ARG A 154 -8.17 25.38 -15.28
CA ARG A 154 -9.49 25.96 -14.98
C ARG A 154 -9.95 26.69 -16.25
N ARG A 155 -10.59 25.98 -17.18
CA ARG A 155 -11.43 26.62 -18.19
C ARG A 155 -12.63 27.21 -17.47
N SER A 156 -12.56 28.52 -17.32
CA SER A 156 -13.67 29.40 -17.03
C SER A 156 -14.89 29.03 -17.87
N GLY A 157 -16.05 29.00 -17.20
CA GLY A 157 -17.34 29.24 -17.84
C GLY A 157 -18.19 28.01 -18.11
N ILE A 158 -18.85 27.47 -17.07
CA ILE A 158 -20.27 27.12 -17.17
C ILE A 158 -20.96 27.63 -15.90
N SER A 159 -21.69 28.73 -16.04
CA SER A 159 -22.74 29.13 -15.12
C SER A 159 -23.86 28.09 -15.22
N ALA A 160 -24.15 27.39 -14.13
CA ALA A 160 -25.38 26.64 -13.98
C ALA A 160 -26.01 27.03 -12.64
N ARG A 161 -26.92 28.01 -12.70
CA ARG A 161 -27.99 28.13 -11.72
C ARG A 161 -28.83 26.86 -11.83
N GLY A 162 -29.00 26.15 -10.72
CA GLY A 162 -29.86 24.98 -10.64
C GLY A 162 -29.78 24.36 -9.27
N ALA A 163 -30.65 24.81 -8.36
CA ALA A 163 -30.94 24.12 -7.13
C ALA A 163 -31.48 22.72 -7.45
N GLY A 164 -30.90 21.68 -6.86
CA GLY A 164 -31.34 20.30 -6.99
C GLY A 164 -30.65 19.42 -5.96
N LEU A 165 -31.44 18.72 -5.17
CA LEU A 165 -31.07 17.96 -3.96
C LEU A 165 -29.85 17.04 -4.13
N LEU A 166 -28.95 17.08 -3.13
CA LEU A 166 -27.93 16.06 -2.90
C LEU A 166 -28.62 14.77 -2.42
N SER A 167 -28.44 13.68 -3.17
CA SER A 167 -28.79 12.32 -2.73
C SER A 167 -27.51 11.60 -2.23
N PRO A 168 -27.55 10.82 -1.13
CA PRO A 168 -26.36 10.30 -0.49
C PRO A 168 -25.85 8.99 -1.13
N LEU A 169 -24.52 8.90 -1.20
CA LEU A 169 -23.68 7.68 -1.17
C LEU A 169 -24.30 6.38 -1.73
N THR A 170 -24.03 6.10 -3.01
CA THR A 170 -24.17 4.75 -3.55
C THR A 170 -23.09 3.85 -2.94
N ARG A 171 -23.43 3.07 -1.91
CA ARG A 171 -22.66 1.86 -1.55
C ARG A 171 -22.95 0.80 -2.60
N ILE A 172 -21.97 0.49 -3.43
CA ILE A 172 -22.01 -0.71 -4.27
C ILE A 172 -21.72 -1.89 -3.36
N HIS A 173 -22.75 -2.62 -2.97
CA HIS A 173 -22.62 -3.92 -2.32
C HIS A 173 -22.38 -4.98 -3.41
N ALA A 174 -21.16 -5.49 -3.51
CA ALA A 174 -20.89 -6.69 -4.28
C ALA A 174 -21.23 -7.90 -3.40
N TYR A 175 -22.34 -8.57 -3.70
CA TYR A 175 -22.66 -9.87 -3.11
C TYR A 175 -21.95 -10.95 -3.94
N PRO A 176 -21.29 -11.94 -3.32
CA PRO A 176 -20.82 -13.10 -4.05
C PRO A 176 -22.02 -13.90 -4.57
N VAL A 177 -22.00 -14.19 -5.87
CA VAL A 177 -22.92 -15.13 -6.50
C VAL A 177 -22.42 -16.52 -6.12
N HIS A 178 -23.19 -17.27 -5.36
CA HIS A 178 -22.91 -18.68 -5.09
C HIS A 178 -23.09 -19.49 -6.39
N CYS A 179 -22.06 -20.23 -6.78
CA CYS A 179 -22.18 -21.42 -7.63
C CYS A 179 -21.84 -22.63 -6.77
#